data_AF-A0AAP6SFK3-F1
#
_entry.id   AF-A0AAP6SFK3-F1
#
_cell.length_a   1.000
_cell.length_b   1.000
_cell.length_c   1.000
_cell.angle_alpha   90.00
_cell.angle_beta   90.00
_cell.angle_gamma   90.00
#
_symmetry.space_group_name_H-M   'P 1'
#
loop_
_entity.id
_entity.type
_entity.pdbx_description
1 polymer ?
#
loop_
_entity_poly.entity_id
_entity_poly.type
_entity_poly.pdbx_seq_one_letter_code
_entity_poly.pdbx_strand_id
1 'polypeptide(L)'
;MGECADMLLDGTLDCITGEYIGEPCGYPRTLTSPRQIGKKQRPQYSEARNDIHSLGGCYGLRGAELCHAIGVFLQIKGVKPLPKMNIQYRIVRGQYRTEFIQYLKSLKRNGSTSQ
;
A
#
# COMPACT_ATOMS: atom_id res chain seq x y z
N MET A 1 -17.58 36.12 -33.24
CA MET A 1 -17.41 35.30 -32.02
C MET A 1 -18.06 33.94 -32.22
N GLY A 2 -17.41 33.06 -32.98
CA GLY A 2 -17.85 31.68 -33.26
C GLY A 2 -16.67 30.75 -33.55
N GLU A 3 -15.48 31.14 -33.11
CA GLU A 3 -14.20 30.55 -33.55
C GLU A 3 -14.08 29.09 -33.11
N CYS A 4 -14.58 28.74 -31.92
CA CYS A 4 -14.59 27.36 -31.44
C CYS A 4 -15.60 26.46 -32.17
N ALA A 5 -16.72 27.01 -32.64
CA ALA A 5 -17.73 26.23 -33.35
C ALA A 5 -17.26 25.84 -34.76
N ASP A 6 -16.54 26.74 -35.42
CA ASP A 6 -15.91 26.50 -36.71
C ASP A 6 -14.79 25.44 -36.59
N MET A 7 -13.97 25.51 -35.52
CA MET A 7 -12.92 24.53 -35.24
C MET A 7 -13.44 23.12 -34.90
N LEU A 8 -14.60 23.00 -34.24
CA LEU A 8 -15.26 21.70 -34.01
C LEU A 8 -15.72 21.07 -35.33
N LEU A 9 -16.26 21.89 -36.24
CA LEU A 9 -16.79 21.43 -37.52
C LEU A 9 -15.67 21.06 -38.50
N ASP A 10 -14.53 21.77 -38.46
CA ASP A 10 -13.33 21.50 -39.26
C ASP A 10 -12.48 20.34 -38.70
N GLY A 11 -12.84 19.79 -37.53
CA GLY A 11 -12.14 18.67 -36.91
C GLY A 11 -10.79 19.04 -36.28
N THR A 12 -10.48 20.33 -36.19
CA THR A 12 -9.26 20.85 -35.57
C THR A 12 -9.37 21.01 -34.06
N LEU A 13 -10.57 20.89 -33.48
CA LEU A 13 -10.83 20.80 -32.05
C LEU A 13 -11.62 19.52 -31.72
N ASP A 14 -11.12 18.71 -30.78
CA ASP A 14 -11.85 17.53 -30.31
C ASP A 14 -13.09 17.95 -29.54
N CYS A 15 -14.26 17.47 -29.97
CA CYS A 15 -15.52 17.76 -29.30
C CYS A 15 -15.69 17.02 -27.98
N ILE A 16 -14.92 15.96 -27.72
CA ILE A 16 -15.02 15.15 -26.50
C ILE A 16 -14.09 15.69 -25.41
N THR A 17 -12.82 15.96 -25.74
CA THR A 17 -11.82 16.45 -24.77
C THR A 17 -11.65 17.97 -24.76
N GLY A 18 -12.12 18.67 -25.81
CA GLY A 18 -11.90 20.11 -25.99
C GLY A 18 -10.47 20.47 -26.38
N GLU A 19 -9.63 19.50 -26.73
CA GLU A 19 -8.23 19.74 -27.11
C GLU A 19 -8.10 20.11 -28.59
N TYR A 20 -7.20 21.05 -28.89
CA TYR A 20 -6.90 21.46 -30.26
C TYR A 20 -5.93 20.49 -30.94
N ILE A 21 -6.42 19.84 -32.00
CA ILE A 21 -5.73 18.82 -32.80
C ILE A 21 -5.14 19.41 -34.10
N GLY A 22 -5.42 20.68 -34.44
CA GLY A 22 -4.92 21.32 -35.67
C GLY A 22 -3.38 21.52 -35.73
N GLU A 23 -2.87 22.09 -36.82
CA GLU A 23 -1.41 22.19 -37.08
C GLU A 23 -0.61 22.88 -35.96
N PRO A 24 0.60 22.37 -35.64
CA PRO A 24 1.43 22.89 -34.55
C PRO A 24 1.91 24.31 -34.83
N CYS A 25 1.25 25.30 -34.22
CA CYS A 25 1.64 26.71 -34.29
C CYS A 25 2.89 26.99 -33.45
N GLY A 26 4.08 26.48 -33.82
CA GLY A 26 5.43 26.95 -33.43
C GLY A 26 5.82 27.12 -31.95
N TYR A 27 4.87 27.10 -31.03
CA TYR A 27 5.02 27.14 -29.59
C TYR A 27 4.99 25.71 -29.08
N PRO A 28 5.86 25.34 -28.12
CA PRO A 28 5.94 23.98 -27.63
C PRO A 28 4.59 23.52 -27.06
N ARG A 29 3.88 22.65 -27.79
CA ARG A 29 2.72 21.92 -27.29
C ARG A 29 3.19 20.79 -26.41
N THR A 30 3.47 21.07 -25.14
CA THR A 30 3.47 20.02 -24.13
C THR A 30 3.41 20.63 -22.74
N LEU A 31 2.36 20.29 -21.99
CA LEU A 31 2.51 20.04 -20.56
C LEU A 31 3.57 18.94 -20.41
N THR A 32 4.84 19.32 -20.32
CA THR A 32 5.93 18.45 -19.89
C THR A 32 5.74 18.15 -18.42
N SER A 33 4.80 17.25 -18.15
CA SER A 33 5.01 16.28 -17.10
C SER A 33 4.64 14.95 -17.72
N PRO A 34 5.55 13.97 -17.83
CA PRO A 34 5.07 12.60 -17.78
C PRO A 34 4.27 12.56 -16.48
N ARG A 35 2.95 12.49 -16.60
CA ARG A 35 2.06 12.25 -15.47
C ARG A 35 2.69 11.04 -14.81
N GLN A 36 3.46 11.26 -13.74
CA GLN A 36 3.88 10.19 -12.87
C GLN A 36 2.53 9.64 -12.46
N ILE A 37 2.15 8.52 -13.07
CA ILE A 37 1.02 7.73 -12.67
C ILE A 37 1.34 7.48 -11.21
N GLY A 38 0.77 8.34 -10.34
CA GLY A 38 1.19 8.47 -8.96
C GLY A 38 1.20 7.06 -8.44
N LYS A 39 2.40 6.56 -8.08
CA LYS A 39 2.66 5.15 -7.78
C LYS A 39 1.42 4.64 -7.10
N LYS A 40 0.62 3.77 -7.78
CA LYS A 40 -0.68 3.29 -7.26
C LYS A 40 -0.45 3.08 -5.78
N GLN A 41 -1.02 3.92 -4.91
CA GLN A 41 -0.73 3.83 -3.48
C GLN A 41 -1.05 2.39 -3.14
N ARG A 42 -0.01 1.58 -2.91
CA ARG A 42 -0.23 0.18 -2.64
C ARG A 42 -1.13 0.21 -1.42
N PRO A 43 -2.20 -0.61 -1.38
CA PRO A 43 -3.13 -0.58 -0.27
C PRO A 43 -2.30 -0.57 1.00
N GLN A 44 -2.54 0.37 1.91
CA GLN A 44 -1.79 0.59 3.17
C GLN A 44 -1.56 -0.72 3.95
N TYR A 45 -2.40 -1.72 3.68
CA TYR A 45 -2.24 -3.10 4.08
C TYR A 45 -0.89 -3.76 3.71
N SER A 46 -0.36 -3.50 2.52
CA SER A 46 0.91 -4.06 2.06
C SER A 46 2.09 -3.57 2.91
N GLU A 47 2.05 -2.34 3.42
CA GLU A 47 3.08 -1.81 4.30
C GLU A 47 3.04 -2.49 5.67
N ALA A 48 1.84 -2.63 6.26
CA ALA A 48 1.70 -3.30 7.55
C ALA A 48 2.14 -4.77 7.49
N ARG A 49 1.76 -5.47 6.41
CA ARG A 49 2.21 -6.84 6.17
C ARG A 49 3.73 -6.92 6.04
N ASN A 50 4.34 -6.08 5.20
CA ASN A 50 5.79 -6.12 4.97
C ASN A 50 6.58 -5.78 6.23
N ASP A 51 6.12 -4.82 7.02
CA ASP A 51 6.74 -4.39 8.27
C ASP A 51 6.62 -5.45 9.38
N ILE A 52 5.49 -6.15 9.47
CA ILE A 52 5.36 -7.28 10.40
C ILE A 52 6.17 -8.49 9.93
N HIS A 53 6.24 -8.75 8.61
CA HIS A 53 7.08 -9.80 8.04
C HIS A 53 8.57 -9.52 8.23
N SER A 54 9.02 -8.27 8.07
CA SER A 54 10.42 -7.88 8.34
C SER A 54 10.73 -8.03 9.82
N LEU A 55 9.84 -7.60 10.72
CA LEU A 55 9.96 -7.83 12.15
C LEU A 55 10.05 -9.32 12.48
N GLY A 56 9.11 -10.13 12.01
CA GLY A 56 9.12 -11.59 12.22
C GLY A 56 10.42 -12.23 11.72
N GLY A 57 10.91 -11.80 10.56
CA GLY A 57 12.17 -12.24 9.98
C GLY A 57 13.39 -11.98 10.89
N CYS A 58 13.44 -10.84 11.58
CA CYS A 58 14.51 -10.55 12.56
C CYS A 58 14.53 -11.53 13.76
N TYR A 59 13.39 -12.17 14.04
CA TYR A 59 13.24 -13.17 15.11
C TYR A 59 13.19 -14.61 14.58
N GLY A 60 13.43 -14.83 13.28
CA GLY A 60 13.47 -16.15 12.65
C GLY A 60 12.11 -16.71 12.24
N LEU A 61 11.01 -15.98 12.45
CA LEU A 61 9.67 -16.44 12.08
C LEU A 61 9.37 -16.13 10.62
N ARG A 62 8.93 -17.15 9.86
CA ARG A 62 8.59 -17.00 8.44
C ARG A 62 7.16 -17.48 8.16
N GLY A 63 6.51 -16.82 7.21
CA GLY A 63 5.24 -17.27 6.62
C GLY A 63 4.19 -17.67 7.65
N ALA A 64 3.86 -18.97 7.69
CA ALA A 64 2.81 -19.54 8.51
C ALA A 64 3.08 -19.45 10.02
N GLU A 65 4.34 -19.59 10.45
CA GLU A 65 4.71 -19.52 11.87
C GLU A 65 4.47 -18.11 12.42
N LEU A 66 4.79 -17.09 11.63
CA LEU A 66 4.52 -15.70 11.97
C LEU A 66 3.02 -15.43 12.07
N CYS A 67 2.23 -15.94 11.12
CA CYS A 67 0.77 -15.84 11.16
C CYS A 67 0.18 -16.49 12.42
N HIS A 68 0.70 -17.67 12.80
CA HIS A 68 0.27 -18.37 14.00
C HIS A 68 0.64 -17.58 15.27
N ALA A 69 1.87 -17.09 15.36
CA ALA A 69 2.35 -16.28 16.48
C ALA A 69 1.51 -15.00 16.69
N ILE A 70 1.12 -14.34 15.60
CA ILE A 70 0.21 -13.17 15.63
C ILE A 70 -1.17 -13.57 16.15
N GLY A 71 -1.71 -14.69 15.67
CA GLY A 71 -3.00 -15.21 16.12
C GLY A 71 -3.01 -15.50 17.62
N VAL A 72 -1.99 -16.21 18.11
CA VAL A 72 -1.82 -16.51 19.55
C VAL A 72 -1.67 -15.23 20.36
N PHE A 73 -0.85 -14.28 19.90
CA PHE A 73 -0.66 -13.00 20.59
C PHE A 73 -1.97 -12.20 20.71
N LEU A 74 -2.75 -12.11 19.64
CA LEU A 74 -4.04 -11.41 19.67
C LEU A 74 -5.10 -12.13 20.53
N GLN A 75 -5.04 -13.46 20.61
CA GLN A 75 -5.88 -14.22 21.53
C GLN A 75 -5.53 -13.94 22.99
N ILE A 76 -4.24 -13.89 23.34
CA ILE A 76 -3.76 -13.52 24.69
C ILE A 76 -4.25 -12.11 25.06
N LYS A 77 -4.31 -11.20 24.09
CA LYS A 77 -4.80 -9.83 24.29
C LYS A 77 -6.33 -9.70 24.34
N GLY A 78 -7.08 -10.78 24.10
CA GLY A 78 -8.53 -10.80 24.25
C GLY A 78 -9.33 -10.40 23.02
N VAL A 79 -8.73 -10.36 21.83
CA VAL A 79 -9.45 -10.08 20.58
C VAL A 79 -10.20 -11.34 20.13
N LYS A 80 -11.51 -11.43 20.44
CA LYS A 80 -12.40 -12.48 19.94
C LYS A 80 -13.69 -11.85 19.36
N PRO A 81 -14.08 -12.19 18.11
CA PRO A 81 -13.43 -13.11 17.17
C PRO A 81 -12.18 -12.52 16.48
N LEU A 82 -11.28 -13.38 16.00
CA LEU A 82 -10.08 -12.95 15.28
C LEU A 82 -10.49 -12.36 13.92
N PRO A 83 -10.16 -11.09 13.64
CA PRO A 83 -10.47 -10.48 12.36
C PRO A 83 -9.61 -11.08 11.24
N LYS A 84 -9.92 -10.78 9.98
CA LYS A 84 -9.10 -11.22 8.83
C LYS A 84 -7.62 -10.88 9.05
N MET A 85 -6.72 -11.73 8.57
CA MET A 85 -5.27 -11.57 8.76
C MET A 85 -4.78 -10.16 8.37
N ASN A 86 -5.38 -9.57 7.34
CA ASN A 86 -5.04 -8.22 6.92
C ASN A 86 -5.25 -7.14 8.00
N ILE A 87 -6.30 -7.30 8.79
CA ILE A 87 -6.68 -6.42 9.89
C ILE A 87 -5.79 -6.71 11.09
N GLN A 88 -5.46 -7.98 11.34
CA GLN A 88 -4.53 -8.38 12.40
C GLN A 88 -3.17 -7.67 12.26
N TYR A 89 -2.58 -7.64 11.06
CA TYR A 89 -1.32 -6.92 10.82
C TYR A 89 -1.42 -5.42 11.13
N ARG A 90 -2.56 -4.78 10.83
CA ARG A 90 -2.79 -3.36 11.15
C ARG A 90 -2.90 -3.12 12.66
N ILE A 91 -3.63 -3.99 13.37
CA ILE A 91 -3.81 -3.89 14.82
C ILE A 91 -2.47 -4.06 15.53
N VAL A 92 -1.72 -5.10 15.16
CA VAL A 92 -0.39 -5.34 15.75
C VAL A 92 0.55 -4.18 15.45
N ARG A 93 0.61 -3.70 14.20
CA ARG A 93 1.48 -2.57 13.84
C ARG A 93 1.09 -1.26 14.54
N GLY A 94 -0.20 -0.98 14.66
CA GLY A 94 -0.71 0.31 15.15
C GLY A 94 -0.76 0.41 16.66
N GLN A 95 -1.26 -0.64 17.34
CA GLN A 95 -1.57 -0.58 18.78
C GLN A 95 -0.58 -1.39 19.62
N TYR A 96 -0.13 -2.54 19.13
CA TYR A 96 0.61 -3.51 19.95
C TYR A 96 2.04 -3.76 19.48
N ARG A 97 2.64 -2.86 18.70
CA ARG A 97 3.94 -3.10 18.05
C ARG A 97 5.04 -3.43 19.05
N THR A 98 5.15 -2.63 20.11
CA THR A 98 6.18 -2.78 21.16
C THR A 98 5.96 -4.05 21.97
N GLU A 99 4.72 -4.33 22.36
CA GLU A 99 4.36 -5.55 23.09
C GLU A 99 4.58 -6.81 22.26
N PHE A 100 4.28 -6.75 20.95
CA PHE A 100 4.54 -7.84 20.03
C PHE A 100 6.04 -8.09 19.89
N ILE A 101 6.87 -7.04 19.82
CA ILE A 101 8.34 -7.19 19.83
C ILE A 101 8.83 -7.87 21.11
N GLN A 102 8.30 -7.50 22.27
CA GLN A 102 8.63 -8.15 23.54
C GLN A 102 8.22 -9.63 23.53
N TYR A 103 7.03 -9.93 23.04
CA TYR A 103 6.56 -11.30 22.85
C TYR A 103 7.50 -12.11 21.94
N LEU A 104 7.91 -11.56 20.79
CA LEU A 104 8.86 -12.19 19.89
C LEU A 104 10.23 -12.43 20.53
N LYS A 105 10.72 -11.48 21.35
CA LYS A 105 11.96 -11.65 22.13
C LYS A 105 11.86 -12.80 23.12
N SER A 106 10.73 -12.91 23.84
CA SER A 106 10.48 -14.01 24.78
C SER A 106 10.40 -15.35 24.04
N LEU A 107 9.75 -15.38 22.88
CA LEU A 107 9.65 -16.58 22.05
C LEU A 107 11.04 -17.08 21.60
N LYS A 108 11.91 -16.17 21.15
CA LYS A 108 13.29 -16.50 20.75
C LYS A 108 14.12 -17.06 21.91
N ARG A 109 13.98 -16.50 23.11
CA ARG A 109 14.70 -17.01 24.31
C ARG A 109 14.27 -18.43 24.66
N ASN A 110 12.96 -18.72 24.60
CA ASN A 110 12.43 -20.04 24.92
C ASN A 110 12.86 -21.12 23.90
N GLY A 111 13.06 -20.75 22.64
CA GLY A 111 13.63 -21.65 21.63
C GLY A 111 15.13 -21.95 21.81
N SER A 112 15.85 -21.16 22.62
CA SER A 112 17.28 -21.34 22.88
C SER A 112 17.56 -22.26 24.08
N THR A 113 16.54 -22.63 24.86
CA THR A 113 16.65 -23.45 26.08
C THR A 113 16.38 -24.96 25.86
N SER A 114 16.34 -25.41 24.60
CA SER A 114 16.39 -26.84 24.26
C SER A 114 17.75 -27.19 23.63
N GLN A 115 18.80 -27.17 24.45
CA GLN A 115 20.01 -27.98 24.24
C GLN A 115 20.54 -28.44 25.59
#